data_AF-A0A940RJL1-F1
#
_entry.id   AF-A0A940RJL1-F1
#
_cell.length_a   1.000
_cell.length_b   1.000
_cell.length_c   1.000
_cell.angle_alpha   90.00
_cell.angle_beta   90.00
_cell.angle_gamma   90.00
#
_symmetry.space_group_name_H-M   'P 1'
#
loop_
_entity.id
_entity.type
_entity.pdbx_description
1 polymer ?
#
loop_
_entity_poly.entity_id
_entity_poly.type
_entity_poly.pdbx_seq_one_letter_code
_entity_poly.pdbx_strand_id
1 'polypeptide(L)'
;MSDPTDDRWLLPTEIPFDKLKGKDLEECLFWLLDGMGARDVEWRIGGAGAGASDGGRDLEARFYVPDAAGQIAPRKWWIECKGRGGTVEKDAVTSACNNVLAHASVDCLVIATNTTFSNPTRDWVRDWQARFQKPQILLWDRASLERILAQQPATVLRLFEGGLSSAGYLEAIRERFWSLIEYSSIERLRRIWTERDTLDIGVMERVALIANEFAHGNIDERPWCGGLEPQQIYETCQYAFFNLLYLYVRMKRSGANSEPIISTLAYLVLATVRVFDPAVIPLMLQVTLANEAGDALPGKAIDYLMSPILGAIQDDLQLTCSADCDRFSRSDSFKFMNRPGAIDTYWGRFSSRGVRHQDGAKAYQRLENLKPPCRVGFKLASDEGCPLYHTPVSIERLEPFLKIAAQVLRARAPLERRPVSAPPRS
;
A
#
# COMPACT_ATOMS: atom_id res chain seq x y z
N MET A 1 23.93 26.60 8.25
CA MET A 1 23.91 25.16 8.56
C MET A 1 22.49 24.85 9.01
N SER A 2 21.67 24.40 8.07
CA SER A 2 20.31 23.91 8.30
C SER A 2 20.39 22.41 8.61
N ASP A 3 19.68 22.00 9.66
CA ASP A 3 19.62 20.65 10.19
C ASP A 3 18.96 19.66 9.19
N PRO A 4 19.52 18.46 8.90
CA PRO A 4 19.00 17.55 7.87
C PRO A 4 17.87 16.61 8.37
N THR A 5 17.12 16.97 9.41
CA THR A 5 16.15 16.05 10.05
C THR A 5 14.70 16.56 10.12
N ASP A 6 14.31 17.55 9.32
CA ASP A 6 12.88 17.94 9.23
C ASP A 6 12.13 17.11 8.18
N ASP A 7 12.25 15.78 8.30
CA ASP A 7 11.41 14.80 7.61
C ASP A 7 10.05 14.75 8.35
N ARG A 8 9.31 15.86 8.29
CA ARG A 8 7.96 15.96 8.85
C ARG A 8 6.96 15.39 7.85
N TRP A 9 6.84 14.07 7.86
CA TRP A 9 5.90 13.25 7.08
C TRP A 9 4.41 13.56 7.32
N LEU A 10 4.13 14.31 8.38
CA LEU A 10 2.85 14.94 8.66
C LEU A 10 3.11 16.42 8.86
N LEU A 11 2.46 17.28 8.07
CA LEU A 11 2.36 18.68 8.42
C LEU A 11 1.41 18.76 9.62
N PRO A 12 1.88 19.11 10.84
CA PRO A 12 1.05 19.14 12.04
C PRO A 12 -0.21 20.02 11.87
N THR A 13 -0.09 21.03 10.99
CA THR A 13 -1.13 21.96 10.57
C THR A 13 -2.30 21.39 9.74
N GLU A 14 -2.24 20.15 9.24
CA GLU A 14 -3.29 19.59 8.36
C GLU A 14 -4.26 18.61 9.05
N ILE A 15 -4.03 18.24 10.32
CA ILE A 15 -5.00 17.46 11.09
C ILE A 15 -6.25 18.33 11.31
N PRO A 16 -7.45 17.88 10.89
CA PRO A 16 -8.68 18.68 10.99
C PRO A 16 -9.25 18.70 12.41
N PHE A 17 -8.49 19.25 13.37
CA PHE A 17 -8.88 19.35 14.79
C PHE A 17 -10.23 20.04 14.99
N ASP A 18 -10.62 20.97 14.11
CA ASP A 18 -11.91 21.65 14.19
C ASP A 18 -13.10 20.70 13.95
N LYS A 19 -12.85 19.57 13.27
CA LYS A 19 -13.83 18.51 12.99
C LYS A 19 -13.79 17.36 14.02
N LEU A 20 -12.69 17.20 14.74
CA LEU A 20 -12.54 16.16 15.78
C LEU A 20 -13.37 16.46 17.03
N LYS A 21 -14.65 16.06 17.03
CA LYS A 21 -15.58 16.27 18.15
C LYS A 21 -16.39 15.01 18.42
N GLY A 22 -16.82 14.85 19.68
CA GLY A 22 -17.61 13.69 20.12
C GLY A 22 -16.94 12.38 19.72
N LYS A 23 -17.69 11.51 19.06
CA LYS A 23 -17.24 10.17 18.64
C LYS A 23 -15.96 10.19 17.80
N ASP A 24 -15.75 11.19 16.94
CA ASP A 24 -14.55 11.26 16.11
C ASP A 24 -13.29 11.53 16.95
N LEU A 25 -13.41 12.33 18.01
CA LEU A 25 -12.32 12.55 18.96
C LEU A 25 -12.07 11.31 19.82
N GLU A 26 -13.13 10.63 20.25
CA GLU A 26 -13.02 9.38 21.00
C GLU A 26 -12.34 8.29 20.16
N GLU A 27 -12.72 8.14 18.89
CA GLU A 27 -12.10 7.17 17.97
C GLU A 27 -10.64 7.52 17.69
N CYS A 28 -10.33 8.82 17.54
CA CYS A 28 -8.97 9.28 17.42
C CYS A 28 -8.11 8.87 18.62
N LEU A 29 -8.63 9.06 19.83
CA LEU A 29 -7.92 8.72 21.06
C LEU A 29 -7.82 7.22 21.27
N PHE A 30 -8.83 6.45 20.87
CA PHE A 30 -8.80 4.99 20.90
C PHE A 30 -7.60 4.44 20.11
N TRP A 31 -7.48 4.84 18.83
CA TRP A 31 -6.39 4.38 17.98
C TRP A 31 -5.03 4.99 18.37
N LEU A 32 -5.02 6.16 19.01
CA LEU A 32 -3.81 6.75 19.59
C LEU A 32 -3.30 5.93 20.78
N LEU A 33 -4.18 5.54 21.69
CA LEU A 33 -3.83 4.71 22.84
C LEU A 33 -3.32 3.34 22.39
N ASP A 34 -4.00 2.71 21.42
CA ASP A 34 -3.56 1.44 20.83
C ASP A 34 -2.17 1.56 20.19
N GLY A 35 -1.93 2.61 19.39
CA GLY A 35 -0.62 2.90 18.79
C GLY A 35 0.49 3.18 19.82
N MET A 36 0.14 3.80 20.96
CA MET A 36 1.05 3.99 22.09
C MET A 36 1.35 2.69 22.87
N GLY A 37 0.73 1.57 22.50
CA GLY A 37 0.94 0.27 23.14
C GLY A 37 0.02 -0.02 24.33
N ALA A 38 -1.11 0.69 24.43
CA ALA A 38 -2.13 0.34 25.41
C ALA A 38 -2.69 -1.08 25.17
N ARG A 39 -3.12 -1.71 26.25
CA ARG A 39 -3.83 -2.99 26.25
C ARG A 39 -5.21 -2.80 26.89
N ASP A 40 -6.11 -3.75 26.62
CA ASP A 40 -7.47 -3.76 27.15
C ASP A 40 -8.19 -2.41 26.95
N VAL A 41 -8.07 -1.82 25.76
CA VAL A 41 -8.74 -0.54 25.45
C VAL A 41 -10.23 -0.79 25.28
N GLU A 42 -11.04 -0.27 26.19
CA GLU A 42 -12.49 -0.49 26.25
C GLU A 42 -13.25 0.82 26.06
N TRP A 43 -14.25 0.79 25.17
CA TRP A 43 -15.25 1.85 25.04
C TRP A 43 -16.25 1.78 26.18
N ARG A 44 -16.47 2.90 26.87
CA ARG A 44 -17.48 3.02 27.93
C ARG A 44 -18.67 3.81 27.37
N ILE A 45 -19.47 3.15 26.53
CA ILE A 45 -20.68 3.75 25.96
C ILE A 45 -21.74 3.90 27.07
N GLY A 46 -22.01 5.13 27.49
CA GLY A 46 -23.24 5.50 28.21
C GLY A 46 -24.45 5.35 27.28
N GLY A 47 -25.61 5.01 27.84
CA GLY A 47 -26.81 4.54 27.12
C GLY A 47 -27.26 5.33 25.88
N ALA A 48 -28.08 4.65 25.07
CA ALA A 48 -28.53 5.04 23.74
C ALA A 48 -28.94 6.51 23.57
N GLY A 49 -28.26 7.20 22.66
CA GLY A 49 -28.64 8.51 22.14
C GLY A 49 -27.84 9.65 22.76
N ALA A 50 -26.93 10.23 21.97
CA ALA A 50 -26.34 11.55 22.14
C ALA A 50 -26.03 11.97 23.60
N GLY A 51 -24.88 11.55 24.12
CA GLY A 51 -24.18 12.26 25.18
C GLY A 51 -24.85 12.29 26.55
N ALA A 52 -24.25 11.53 27.48
CA ALA A 52 -24.31 11.59 28.94
C ALA A 52 -25.40 10.78 29.68
N SER A 53 -24.91 9.74 30.38
CA SER A 53 -24.99 9.55 31.85
C SER A 53 -23.89 8.52 32.19
N ASP A 54 -23.00 8.61 33.18
CA ASP A 54 -22.95 9.46 34.37
C ASP A 54 -21.56 9.37 35.06
N GLY A 55 -20.47 9.23 34.28
CA GLY A 55 -19.18 8.78 34.84
C GLY A 55 -17.90 9.50 34.40
N GLY A 56 -17.96 10.49 33.52
CA GLY A 56 -16.76 11.22 33.07
C GLY A 56 -15.61 10.31 32.61
N ARG A 57 -15.93 9.24 31.89
CA ARG A 57 -14.97 8.35 31.23
C ARG A 57 -15.58 7.85 29.92
N ASP A 58 -14.88 8.08 28.82
CA ASP A 58 -15.28 7.59 27.48
C ASP A 58 -14.49 6.34 27.10
N LEU A 59 -13.20 6.30 27.46
CA LEU A 59 -12.33 5.14 27.24
C LEU A 59 -11.63 4.72 28.54
N GLU A 60 -11.33 3.44 28.64
CA GLU A 60 -10.47 2.85 29.66
C GLU A 60 -9.35 2.06 28.98
N ALA A 61 -8.13 2.17 29.48
CA ALA A 61 -6.97 1.48 28.91
C ALA A 61 -5.97 1.07 30.00
N ARG A 62 -5.08 0.13 29.68
CA ARG A 62 -3.98 -0.29 30.55
C ARG A 62 -2.63 -0.15 29.86
N PHE A 63 -1.68 0.47 30.54
CA PHE A 63 -0.28 0.50 30.12
C PHE A 63 0.56 -0.36 31.06
N TYR A 64 1.38 -1.22 30.49
CA TYR A 64 2.29 -2.07 31.26
C TYR A 64 3.65 -1.39 31.33
N VAL A 65 3.98 -0.84 32.50
CA VAL A 65 5.20 -0.05 32.71
C VAL A 65 6.05 -0.71 33.79
N PRO A 66 7.39 -0.76 33.64
CA PRO A 66 8.26 -1.21 34.72
C PRO A 66 8.09 -0.33 35.96
N ASP A 67 7.93 -0.93 37.13
CA ASP A 67 7.95 -0.25 38.42
C ASP A 67 9.39 0.03 38.88
N ALA A 68 9.54 0.63 40.07
CA ALA A 68 10.84 0.95 40.64
C ALA A 68 11.72 -0.28 40.91
N ALA A 69 11.14 -1.48 40.96
CA ALA A 69 11.83 -2.75 41.12
C ALA A 69 12.04 -3.49 39.77
N GLY A 70 11.68 -2.87 38.65
CA GLY A 70 11.79 -3.45 37.32
C GLY A 70 10.70 -4.49 36.99
N GLN A 71 9.69 -4.65 37.85
CA GLN A 71 8.54 -5.52 37.58
C GLN A 71 7.52 -4.79 36.71
N ILE A 72 6.93 -5.49 35.75
CA ILE A 72 5.92 -4.90 34.88
C ILE A 72 4.59 -4.82 35.64
N ALA A 73 4.17 -3.60 35.99
CA ALA A 73 2.90 -3.36 36.66
C ALA A 73 1.88 -2.73 35.69
N PRO A 74 0.61 -3.17 35.70
CA PRO A 74 -0.45 -2.53 34.92
C PRO A 74 -0.81 -1.19 35.54
N ARG A 75 -0.73 -0.11 34.75
CA ARG A 75 -1.24 1.21 35.09
C ARG A 75 -2.57 1.43 34.42
N LYS A 76 -3.62 1.70 35.21
CA LYS A 76 -4.98 1.91 34.70
C LYS A 76 -5.21 3.36 34.33
N TRP A 77 -5.59 3.61 33.07
CA TRP A 77 -5.83 4.93 32.51
C TRP A 77 -7.30 5.10 32.18
N TRP A 78 -7.89 6.21 32.61
CA TRP A 78 -9.20 6.69 32.19
C TRP A 78 -9.02 7.88 31.26
N ILE A 79 -9.83 7.93 30.21
CA ILE A 79 -9.75 8.98 29.20
C ILE A 79 -11.14 9.58 29.03
N GLU A 80 -11.20 10.90 29.17
CA GLU A 80 -12.39 11.72 28.99
C GLU A 80 -12.18 12.68 27.81
N CYS A 81 -13.12 12.67 26.88
CA CYS A 81 -13.06 13.44 25.65
C CYS A 81 -13.94 14.70 25.78
N LYS A 82 -13.34 15.87 25.58
CA LYS A 82 -14.00 17.18 25.60
C LYS A 82 -13.85 17.87 24.26
N GLY A 83 -14.57 17.36 23.26
CA GLY A 83 -14.68 18.00 21.95
C GLY A 83 -15.45 19.33 22.02
N ARG A 84 -14.82 20.47 21.67
CA ARG A 84 -15.42 21.81 21.74
C ARG A 84 -15.08 22.64 20.50
N GLY A 85 -15.84 23.70 20.27
CA GLY A 85 -15.50 24.74 19.28
C GLY A 85 -14.62 25.86 19.85
N GLY A 86 -14.51 25.95 21.18
CA GLY A 86 -13.71 26.94 21.88
C GLY A 86 -13.04 26.32 23.11
N THR A 87 -12.41 27.16 23.92
CA THR A 87 -11.59 26.74 25.07
C THR A 87 -12.38 25.93 26.10
N VAL A 88 -11.70 24.94 26.71
CA VAL A 88 -12.26 24.12 27.79
C VAL A 88 -12.06 24.81 29.13
N GLU A 89 -13.19 25.10 29.78
CA GLU A 89 -13.23 25.75 31.09
C GLU A 89 -13.20 24.77 32.27
N LYS A 90 -12.89 25.32 33.44
CA LYS A 90 -12.67 24.56 34.70
C LYS A 90 -13.83 23.62 35.01
N ASP A 91 -15.07 24.09 34.90
CA ASP A 91 -16.25 23.31 35.27
C ASP A 91 -16.39 22.03 34.42
N ALA A 92 -15.86 22.06 33.19
CA ALA A 92 -15.88 20.90 32.31
C ALA A 92 -14.90 19.79 32.73
N VAL A 93 -13.87 20.11 33.51
CA VAL A 93 -12.89 19.12 34.01
C VAL A 93 -13.16 18.67 35.45
N THR A 94 -13.80 19.52 36.25
CA THR A 94 -14.03 19.27 37.68
C THR A 94 -14.82 17.98 37.93
N SER A 95 -15.85 17.71 37.14
CA SER A 95 -16.66 16.49 37.30
C SER A 95 -15.83 15.21 37.10
N ALA A 96 -14.96 15.18 36.10
CA ALA A 96 -14.12 14.01 35.81
C ALA A 96 -13.08 13.80 36.92
N CYS A 97 -12.42 14.88 37.37
CA CYS A 97 -11.46 14.83 38.48
C CYS A 97 -12.11 14.37 39.79
N ASN A 98 -13.32 14.84 40.10
CA ASN A 98 -14.00 14.43 41.32
C ASN A 98 -14.50 12.99 41.24
N ASN A 99 -14.99 12.54 40.08
CA ASN A 99 -15.48 11.18 39.93
C ASN A 99 -14.35 10.15 40.05
N VAL A 100 -13.17 10.43 39.48
CA VAL A 100 -12.06 9.48 39.52
C VAL A 100 -11.53 9.23 40.95
N LEU A 101 -11.75 10.15 41.90
CA LEU A 101 -11.40 9.94 43.32
C LEU A 101 -12.19 8.79 43.97
N ALA A 102 -13.40 8.48 43.47
CA ALA A 102 -14.16 7.32 43.93
C ALA A 102 -13.53 5.98 43.49
N HIS A 103 -12.49 6.01 42.64
CA HIS A 103 -11.89 4.84 42.04
C HIS A 103 -10.37 4.76 42.30
N ALA A 104 -10.02 4.25 43.49
CA ALA A 104 -8.62 4.12 43.95
C ALA A 104 -7.71 3.27 43.03
N SER A 105 -8.30 2.44 42.15
CA SER A 105 -7.56 1.61 41.19
C SER A 105 -7.10 2.36 39.92
N VAL A 106 -7.49 3.63 39.75
CA VAL A 106 -7.10 4.41 38.57
C VAL A 106 -5.78 5.12 38.86
N ASP A 107 -4.80 4.95 37.97
CA ASP A 107 -3.49 5.59 38.11
C ASP A 107 -3.39 6.91 37.37
N CYS A 108 -4.14 7.05 36.28
CA CYS A 108 -4.10 8.21 35.40
C CYS A 108 -5.49 8.57 34.89
N LEU A 109 -5.85 9.85 34.95
CA LEU A 109 -6.99 10.43 34.23
C LEU A 109 -6.45 11.37 33.16
N VAL A 110 -6.72 11.06 31.91
CA VAL A 110 -6.45 11.91 30.76
C VAL A 110 -7.73 12.65 30.40
N ILE A 111 -7.65 13.98 30.33
CA ILE A 111 -8.71 14.81 29.78
C ILE A 111 -8.19 15.37 28.46
N ALA A 112 -8.81 14.96 27.37
CA ALA A 112 -8.37 15.29 26.02
C ALA A 112 -9.35 16.22 25.31
N THR A 113 -8.86 17.21 24.57
CA THR A 113 -9.67 18.16 23.80
C THR A 113 -9.02 18.49 22.47
N ASN A 114 -9.84 18.73 21.46
CA ASN A 114 -9.41 19.20 20.14
C ASN A 114 -9.03 20.69 20.11
N THR A 115 -9.19 21.41 21.22
CA THR A 115 -8.89 22.85 21.36
C THR A 115 -7.85 23.09 22.46
N THR A 116 -7.94 24.19 23.21
CA THR A 116 -7.05 24.53 24.32
C THR A 116 -7.80 24.51 25.65
N PHE A 117 -7.07 24.30 26.75
CA PHE A 117 -7.58 24.55 28.11
C PHE A 117 -7.30 26.00 28.51
N SER A 118 -8.24 26.64 29.22
CA SER A 118 -8.03 27.99 29.75
C SER A 118 -6.96 27.97 30.86
N ASN A 119 -6.25 29.09 31.05
CA ASN A 119 -5.27 29.21 32.14
C ASN A 119 -5.88 28.90 33.51
N PRO A 120 -7.08 29.39 33.86
CA PRO A 120 -7.76 29.02 35.11
C PRO A 120 -7.98 27.51 35.25
N THR A 121 -8.27 26.79 34.15
CA THR A 121 -8.41 25.33 34.17
C THR A 121 -7.09 24.64 34.52
N ARG A 122 -5.98 25.07 33.89
CA ARG A 122 -4.66 24.49 34.16
C ARG A 122 -4.20 24.75 35.59
N ASP A 123 -4.35 25.97 36.07
CA ASP A 123 -4.00 26.35 37.44
C ASP A 123 -4.83 25.54 38.45
N TRP A 124 -6.13 25.38 38.20
CA TRP A 124 -6.99 24.58 39.06
C TRP A 124 -6.58 23.10 39.09
N VAL A 125 -6.26 22.49 37.95
CA VAL A 125 -5.79 21.08 37.91
C VAL A 125 -4.46 20.93 38.64
N ARG A 126 -3.53 21.89 38.52
CA ARG A 126 -2.27 21.90 39.27
C ARG A 126 -2.52 21.94 40.78
N ASP A 127 -3.39 22.84 41.23
CA ASP A 127 -3.73 22.97 42.65
C ASP A 127 -4.48 21.74 43.16
N TRP A 128 -5.31 21.11 42.32
CA TRP A 128 -6.00 19.87 42.63
C TRP A 128 -5.01 18.70 42.77
N GLN A 129 -4.05 18.56 41.85
CA GLN A 129 -3.03 17.51 41.89
C GLN A 129 -2.09 17.66 43.10
N ALA A 130 -1.84 18.89 43.55
CA ALA A 130 -1.07 19.15 44.76
C ALA A 130 -1.77 18.63 46.03
N ARG A 131 -3.11 18.53 46.01
CA ARG A 131 -3.93 18.00 47.13
C ARG A 131 -4.13 16.50 47.04
N PHE A 132 -4.20 15.94 45.83
CA PHE A 132 -4.45 14.53 45.59
C PHE A 132 -3.29 13.90 44.81
N GLN A 133 -2.49 13.07 45.48
CA GLN A 133 -1.30 12.46 44.86
C GLN A 133 -1.65 11.41 43.78
N LYS A 134 -2.84 10.80 43.85
CA LYS A 134 -3.39 9.89 42.83
C LYS A 134 -4.89 10.13 42.61
N PRO A 135 -5.40 9.90 41.39
CA PRO A 135 -4.66 9.59 40.15
C PRO A 135 -3.85 10.80 39.63
N GLN A 136 -2.93 10.53 38.71
CA GLN A 136 -2.25 11.58 37.93
C GLN A 136 -3.21 12.15 36.89
N ILE A 137 -3.36 13.47 36.82
CA ILE A 137 -4.20 14.16 35.85
C ILE A 137 -3.34 14.65 34.69
N LEU A 138 -3.67 14.23 33.47
CA LEU A 138 -3.02 14.67 32.24
C LEU A 138 -4.01 15.48 31.41
N LEU A 139 -3.61 16.67 31.00
CA LEU A 139 -4.38 17.52 30.09
C LEU A 139 -3.79 17.43 28.69
N TRP A 140 -4.52 16.82 27.76
CA TRP A 140 -4.14 16.71 26.36
C TRP A 140 -4.95 17.70 25.52
N ASP A 141 -4.37 18.87 25.27
CA ASP A 141 -4.93 19.86 24.34
C ASP A 141 -4.50 19.58 22.90
N ARG A 142 -4.98 20.40 21.97
CA ARG A 142 -4.61 20.36 20.54
C ARG A 142 -3.11 20.20 20.34
N ALA A 143 -2.29 21.07 20.94
CA ALA A 143 -0.84 21.04 20.77
C ALA A 143 -0.21 19.74 21.31
N SER A 144 -0.72 19.23 22.43
CA SER A 144 -0.30 17.94 22.98
C SER A 144 -0.69 16.78 22.08
N LEU A 145 -1.95 16.73 21.63
CA LEU A 145 -2.45 15.70 20.72
C LEU A 145 -1.71 15.71 19.39
N GLU A 146 -1.47 16.90 18.82
CA GLU A 146 -0.70 17.10 17.60
C GLU A 146 0.71 16.54 17.72
N ARG A 147 1.39 16.81 18.85
CA ARG A 147 2.72 16.25 19.14
C ARG A 147 2.70 14.73 19.30
N ILE A 148 1.69 14.16 19.97
CA ILE A 148 1.59 12.71 20.18
C ILE A 148 1.24 12.00 18.86
N LEU A 149 0.30 12.54 18.09
CA LEU A 149 -0.10 12.01 16.78
C LEU A 149 1.05 12.06 15.78
N ALA A 150 1.87 13.12 15.80
CA ALA A 150 3.07 13.18 14.96
C ALA A 150 4.08 12.06 15.27
N GLN A 151 4.05 11.48 16.47
CA GLN A 151 4.87 10.33 16.86
C GLN A 151 4.21 8.98 16.53
N GLN A 152 2.99 8.98 15.99
CA GLN A 152 2.21 7.78 15.68
C GLN A 152 1.70 7.80 14.23
N PRO A 153 2.59 7.69 13.21
CA PRO A 153 2.20 7.80 11.80
C PRO A 153 1.13 6.79 11.41
N ALA A 154 1.23 5.53 11.85
CA ALA A 154 0.24 4.49 11.55
C ALA A 154 -1.18 4.84 12.02
N THR A 155 -1.30 5.44 13.21
CA THR A 155 -2.57 5.91 13.76
C THR A 155 -3.13 7.07 12.95
N VAL A 156 -2.29 8.04 12.57
CA VAL A 156 -2.72 9.19 11.78
C VAL A 156 -3.15 8.78 10.38
N LEU A 157 -2.41 7.86 9.75
CA LEU A 157 -2.75 7.28 8.46
C LEU A 157 -4.08 6.53 8.49
N ARG A 158 -4.42 5.90 9.62
CA ARG A 158 -5.70 5.20 9.82
C ARG A 158 -6.88 6.17 9.98
N LEU A 159 -6.67 7.28 10.67
CA LEU A 159 -7.73 8.20 11.10
C LEU A 159 -7.97 9.38 10.16
N PHE A 160 -6.91 9.91 9.56
CA PHE A 160 -6.91 11.20 8.86
C PHE A 160 -6.57 11.03 7.39
N GLU A 161 -7.19 10.04 6.75
CA GLU A 161 -7.01 9.72 5.34
C GLU A 161 -7.38 10.87 4.38
N GLY A 162 -7.95 11.99 4.84
CA GLY A 162 -8.26 13.17 4.03
C GLY A 162 -7.32 14.37 4.20
N GLY A 163 -6.36 14.30 5.14
CA GLY A 163 -5.45 15.41 5.50
C GLY A 163 -3.99 15.15 5.13
N LEU A 164 -3.72 14.20 4.23
CA LEU A 164 -2.37 13.84 3.83
C LEU A 164 -1.97 14.59 2.54
N SER A 165 -0.72 15.03 2.49
CA SER A 165 -0.06 15.41 1.23
C SER A 165 0.06 14.19 0.31
N SER A 166 0.34 14.40 -0.98
CA SER A 166 0.52 13.28 -1.92
C SER A 166 1.72 12.40 -1.57
N ALA A 167 2.77 12.97 -0.96
CA ALA A 167 3.88 12.22 -0.38
C ALA A 167 3.42 11.40 0.84
N GLY A 168 2.61 11.97 1.73
CA GLY A 168 2.02 11.25 2.86
C GLY A 168 1.11 10.09 2.42
N TYR A 169 0.36 10.26 1.33
CA TYR A 169 -0.41 9.15 0.73
C TYR A 169 0.47 8.06 0.15
N LEU A 170 1.56 8.43 -0.53
CA LEU A 170 2.50 7.45 -1.10
C LEU A 170 3.10 6.57 -0.01
N GLU A 171 3.56 7.19 1.08
CA GLU A 171 4.07 6.54 2.28
C GLU A 171 3.01 5.62 2.91
N ALA A 172 1.77 6.11 3.01
CA ALA A 172 0.65 5.32 3.52
C ALA A 172 0.39 4.06 2.69
N ILE A 173 0.40 4.19 1.35
CA ILE A 173 0.21 3.08 0.43
C ILE A 173 1.34 2.07 0.61
N ARG A 174 2.59 2.54 0.72
CA ARG A 174 3.75 1.70 0.97
C ARG A 174 3.56 0.90 2.27
N GLU A 175 3.29 1.56 3.39
CA GLU A 175 3.17 0.88 4.67
C GLU A 175 2.01 -0.09 4.74
N ARG A 176 0.83 0.31 4.25
CA ARG A 176 -0.34 -0.59 4.23
C ARG A 176 -0.07 -1.84 3.39
N PHE A 177 0.59 -1.68 2.25
CA PHE A 177 0.95 -2.80 1.40
C PHE A 177 1.99 -3.71 2.09
N TRP A 178 3.15 -3.17 2.48
CA TRP A 178 4.25 -3.98 2.98
C TRP A 178 4.02 -4.53 4.38
N SER A 179 3.37 -3.77 5.27
CA SER A 179 3.14 -4.17 6.66
C SER A 179 1.85 -4.97 6.85
N LEU A 180 0.80 -4.70 6.05
CA LEU A 180 -0.54 -5.28 6.24
C LEU A 180 -1.07 -6.10 5.04
N ILE A 181 -0.45 -6.04 3.85
CA ILE A 181 -1.01 -6.58 2.58
C ILE A 181 -2.40 -5.98 2.30
N GLU A 182 -2.56 -4.70 2.61
CA GLU A 182 -3.79 -3.97 2.35
C GLU A 182 -3.63 -3.06 1.12
N TYR A 183 -4.63 -3.13 0.25
CA TYR A 183 -4.72 -2.28 -0.94
C TYR A 183 -5.53 -1.00 -0.62
N SER A 184 -5.26 0.05 -1.37
CA SER A 184 -5.76 1.42 -1.24
C SER A 184 -6.66 1.78 -2.41
N SER A 185 -7.55 2.76 -2.20
CA SER A 185 -8.55 3.18 -3.19
C SER A 185 -7.96 3.71 -4.50
N ILE A 186 -8.64 3.45 -5.62
CA ILE A 186 -8.26 3.90 -6.96
C ILE A 186 -8.12 5.42 -7.10
N GLU A 187 -8.91 6.19 -6.36
CA GLU A 187 -8.85 7.66 -6.33
C GLU A 187 -7.47 8.17 -5.88
N ARG A 188 -6.83 7.47 -4.93
CA ARG A 188 -5.49 7.80 -4.42
C ARG A 188 -4.43 7.52 -5.47
N LEU A 189 -4.51 6.37 -6.15
CA LEU A 189 -3.60 6.02 -7.25
C LEU A 189 -3.69 7.07 -8.38
N ARG A 190 -4.90 7.53 -8.72
CA ARG A 190 -5.08 8.60 -9.73
C ARG A 190 -4.42 9.92 -9.31
N ARG A 191 -4.53 10.29 -8.03
CA ARG A 191 -3.87 11.49 -7.50
C ARG A 191 -2.35 11.37 -7.57
N ILE A 192 -1.79 10.29 -7.04
CA ILE A 192 -0.34 10.05 -7.09
C ILE A 192 0.15 10.01 -8.53
N TRP A 193 -0.59 9.37 -9.44
CA TRP A 193 -0.22 9.33 -10.85
C TRP A 193 -0.16 10.72 -11.48
N THR A 194 -1.10 11.60 -11.12
CA THR A 194 -1.13 12.98 -11.64
C THR A 194 0.08 13.79 -11.16
N GLU A 195 0.48 13.59 -9.90
CA GLU A 195 1.57 14.33 -9.25
C GLU A 195 2.92 13.60 -9.28
N ARG A 196 3.01 12.44 -9.94
CA ARG A 196 4.16 11.51 -9.89
C ARG A 196 5.50 12.15 -10.25
N ASP A 197 5.51 13.14 -11.13
CA ASP A 197 6.73 13.83 -11.58
C ASP A 197 7.30 14.76 -10.48
N THR A 198 6.54 15.01 -9.40
CA THR A 198 6.92 15.82 -8.24
C THR A 198 7.21 14.99 -6.99
N LEU A 199 6.96 13.67 -7.04
CA LEU A 199 7.11 12.76 -5.93
C LEU A 199 8.37 11.92 -6.09
N ASP A 200 9.08 11.67 -4.98
CA ASP A 200 10.14 10.67 -4.97
C ASP A 200 9.52 9.28 -4.80
N ILE A 201 9.39 8.56 -5.92
CA ILE A 201 8.81 7.20 -5.94
C ILE A 201 9.96 6.20 -5.97
N GLY A 202 10.29 5.64 -4.80
CA GLY A 202 11.26 4.57 -4.65
C GLY A 202 10.77 3.21 -5.13
N VAL A 203 11.61 2.19 -4.96
CA VAL A 203 11.32 0.81 -5.40
C VAL A 203 10.17 0.19 -4.62
N MET A 204 10.08 0.46 -3.31
CA MET A 204 9.05 -0.10 -2.43
C MET A 204 7.67 0.48 -2.73
N GLU A 205 7.63 1.80 -2.88
CA GLU A 205 6.45 2.58 -3.23
C GLU A 205 5.93 2.13 -4.59
N ARG A 206 6.82 1.93 -5.56
CA ARG A 206 6.46 1.49 -6.90
C ARG A 206 5.86 0.09 -6.94
N VAL A 207 6.45 -0.88 -6.23
CA VAL A 207 5.85 -2.22 -6.11
C VAL A 207 4.46 -2.15 -5.49
N ALA A 208 4.30 -1.36 -4.42
CA ALA A 208 3.01 -1.16 -3.78
C ALA A 208 1.99 -0.53 -4.76
N LEU A 209 2.36 0.52 -5.48
CA LEU A 209 1.50 1.18 -6.47
C LEU A 209 1.06 0.22 -7.58
N ILE A 210 1.97 -0.60 -8.12
CA ILE A 210 1.63 -1.61 -9.14
C ILE A 210 0.64 -2.63 -8.59
N ALA A 211 0.88 -3.16 -7.39
CA ALA A 211 0.00 -4.14 -6.77
C ALA A 211 -1.40 -3.58 -6.50
N ASN A 212 -1.45 -2.33 -6.06
CA ASN A 212 -2.69 -1.58 -5.86
C ASN A 212 -3.44 -1.34 -7.19
N GLU A 213 -2.72 -1.03 -8.26
CA GLU A 213 -3.29 -0.85 -9.59
C GLU A 213 -3.91 -2.15 -10.13
N PHE A 214 -3.31 -3.32 -9.86
CA PHE A 214 -3.91 -4.61 -10.19
C PHE A 214 -5.07 -5.02 -9.28
N ALA A 215 -5.10 -4.55 -8.03
CA ALA A 215 -6.17 -4.86 -7.09
C ALA A 215 -7.44 -4.03 -7.36
N HIS A 216 -7.29 -2.76 -7.71
CA HIS A 216 -8.41 -1.80 -7.75
C HIS A 216 -8.46 -0.90 -8.99
N GLY A 217 -7.48 -1.00 -9.87
CA GLY A 217 -7.30 -0.09 -11.00
C GLY A 217 -7.12 -0.79 -12.34
N ASN A 218 -6.35 -0.12 -13.20
CA ASN A 218 -5.98 -0.63 -14.51
C ASN A 218 -4.55 -0.15 -14.85
N ILE A 219 -3.62 -1.11 -14.87
CA ILE A 219 -2.20 -0.86 -15.17
C ILE A 219 -1.97 -0.27 -16.57
N ASP A 220 -2.91 -0.49 -17.50
CA ASP A 220 -2.85 0.07 -18.85
C ASP A 220 -3.03 1.60 -18.85
N GLU A 221 -3.79 2.13 -17.88
CA GLU A 221 -4.00 3.58 -17.73
C GLU A 221 -2.86 4.26 -16.98
N ARG A 222 -2.23 3.55 -16.04
CA ARG A 222 -1.19 4.06 -15.14
C ARG A 222 0.01 3.12 -15.11
N PRO A 223 0.77 3.06 -16.21
CA PRO A 223 1.93 2.19 -16.32
C PRO A 223 3.09 2.68 -15.46
N TRP A 224 3.13 2.24 -14.20
CA TRP A 224 4.15 2.63 -13.22
C TRP A 224 5.60 2.28 -13.58
N CYS A 225 5.82 1.54 -14.68
CA CYS A 225 7.16 1.27 -15.24
C CYS A 225 7.37 1.86 -16.65
N GLY A 226 6.32 2.33 -17.32
CA GLY A 226 6.39 2.65 -18.74
C GLY A 226 7.22 3.89 -19.07
N GLY A 227 7.44 4.79 -18.11
CA GLY A 227 8.26 5.99 -18.25
C GLY A 227 9.60 5.96 -17.49
N LEU A 228 9.99 4.83 -16.91
CA LEU A 228 11.19 4.73 -16.08
C LEU A 228 12.45 4.46 -16.89
N GLU A 229 13.60 4.80 -16.31
CA GLU A 229 14.88 4.34 -16.80
C GLU A 229 15.01 2.81 -16.66
N PRO A 230 15.71 2.12 -17.58
CA PRO A 230 15.89 0.67 -17.51
C PRO A 230 16.39 0.20 -16.13
N GLN A 231 17.34 0.91 -15.54
CA GLN A 231 17.90 0.55 -14.23
C GLN A 231 16.83 0.55 -13.13
N GLN A 232 15.92 1.55 -13.12
CA GLN A 232 14.84 1.63 -12.13
C GLN A 232 13.84 0.48 -12.31
N ILE A 233 13.58 0.05 -13.54
CA ILE A 233 12.73 -1.12 -13.83
C ILE A 233 13.38 -2.38 -13.26
N TYR A 234 14.67 -2.58 -13.52
CA TYR A 234 15.44 -3.70 -13.02
C TYR A 234 15.44 -3.77 -11.49
N GLU A 235 15.75 -2.67 -10.82
CA GLU A 235 15.80 -2.58 -9.35
C GLU A 235 14.42 -2.86 -8.72
N THR A 236 13.35 -2.36 -9.33
CA THR A 236 11.98 -2.62 -8.86
C THR A 236 11.62 -4.10 -9.00
N CYS A 237 11.97 -4.72 -10.13
CA CYS A 237 11.76 -6.15 -10.35
C CYS A 237 12.58 -6.99 -9.37
N GLN A 238 13.86 -6.65 -9.19
CA GLN A 238 14.76 -7.32 -8.25
C GLN A 238 14.23 -7.25 -6.82
N TYR A 239 13.78 -6.06 -6.39
CA TYR A 239 13.24 -5.86 -5.05
C TYR A 239 11.97 -6.70 -4.82
N ALA A 240 11.08 -6.78 -5.82
CA ALA A 240 9.88 -7.60 -5.74
C ALA A 240 10.21 -9.10 -5.62
N PHE A 241 11.22 -9.59 -6.35
CA PHE A 241 11.67 -10.98 -6.24
C PHE A 241 12.38 -11.29 -4.92
N PHE A 242 13.20 -10.37 -4.41
CA PHE A 242 13.83 -10.51 -3.10
C PHE A 242 12.79 -10.68 -1.98
N ASN A 243 11.63 -10.03 -2.13
CA ASN A 243 10.52 -10.13 -1.18
C ASN A 243 9.46 -11.17 -1.58
N LEU A 244 9.69 -12.01 -2.58
CA LEU A 244 8.69 -12.95 -3.10
C LEU A 244 8.18 -13.90 -2.01
N LEU A 245 9.10 -14.52 -1.27
CA LEU A 245 8.75 -15.46 -0.21
C LEU A 245 7.97 -14.77 0.92
N TYR A 246 8.40 -13.56 1.30
CA TYR A 246 7.73 -12.74 2.29
C TYR A 246 6.27 -12.46 1.90
N LEU A 247 6.06 -11.96 0.66
CA LEU A 247 4.73 -11.66 0.13
C LEU A 247 3.87 -12.92 0.09
N TYR A 248 4.43 -14.06 -0.34
CA TYR A 248 3.68 -15.32 -0.42
C TYR A 248 3.21 -15.82 0.95
N VAL A 249 4.09 -15.83 1.95
CA VAL A 249 3.74 -16.23 3.32
C VAL A 249 2.69 -15.30 3.93
N ARG A 250 2.86 -13.99 3.75
CA ARG A 250 1.90 -12.98 4.26
C ARG A 250 0.53 -13.10 3.61
N MET A 251 0.46 -13.31 2.30
CA MET A 251 -0.82 -13.55 1.59
C MET A 251 -1.53 -14.78 2.13
N LYS A 252 -0.81 -15.90 2.30
CA LYS A 252 -1.40 -17.14 2.82
C LYS A 252 -1.91 -16.99 4.25
N ARG A 253 -1.20 -16.23 5.10
CA ARG A 253 -1.62 -15.97 6.49
C ARG A 253 -2.82 -15.03 6.60
N SER A 254 -2.87 -14.00 5.76
CA SER A 254 -3.96 -13.02 5.75
C SER A 254 -5.22 -13.52 5.01
N GLY A 255 -5.10 -14.56 4.18
CA GLY A 255 -6.18 -15.00 3.30
C GLY A 255 -6.45 -14.03 2.14
N ALA A 256 -5.55 -13.07 1.89
CA ALA A 256 -5.68 -12.07 0.84
C ALA A 256 -5.63 -12.70 -0.56
N ASN A 257 -6.32 -12.09 -1.53
CA ASN A 257 -6.25 -12.50 -2.93
C ASN A 257 -4.81 -12.35 -3.45
N SER A 258 -4.24 -13.44 -3.98
CA SER A 258 -2.89 -13.46 -4.53
C SER A 258 -2.78 -12.94 -5.96
N GLU A 259 -3.90 -12.80 -6.68
CA GLU A 259 -3.93 -12.36 -8.08
C GLU A 259 -3.24 -11.01 -8.32
N PRO A 260 -3.41 -9.96 -7.50
CA PRO A 260 -2.73 -8.68 -7.72
C PRO A 260 -1.21 -8.77 -7.60
N ILE A 261 -0.70 -9.57 -6.66
CA ILE A 261 0.75 -9.77 -6.47
C ILE A 261 1.33 -10.62 -7.61
N ILE A 262 0.63 -11.68 -8.03
CA ILE A 262 1.03 -12.47 -9.20
C ILE A 262 1.08 -11.59 -10.46
N SER A 263 0.06 -10.75 -10.68
CA SER A 263 -0.01 -9.82 -11.80
C SER A 263 1.09 -8.75 -11.74
N THR A 264 1.42 -8.27 -10.53
CA THR A 264 2.52 -7.33 -10.29
C THR A 264 3.85 -7.93 -10.72
N LEU A 265 4.16 -9.14 -10.28
CA LEU A 265 5.40 -9.83 -10.61
C LEU A 265 5.48 -10.15 -12.09
N ALA A 266 4.38 -10.62 -12.69
CA ALA A 266 4.29 -10.87 -14.14
C ALA A 266 4.56 -9.58 -14.94
N TYR A 267 3.96 -8.47 -14.55
CA TYR A 267 4.18 -7.16 -15.17
C TYR A 267 5.63 -6.69 -15.04
N LEU A 268 6.24 -6.81 -13.86
CA LEU A 268 7.64 -6.44 -13.63
C LEU A 268 8.61 -7.28 -14.46
N VAL A 269 8.37 -8.59 -14.58
CA VAL A 269 9.15 -9.48 -15.47
C VAL A 269 9.03 -9.01 -16.91
N LEU A 270 7.80 -8.77 -17.40
CA LEU A 270 7.56 -8.31 -18.77
C LEU A 270 8.22 -6.95 -19.04
N ALA A 271 8.07 -5.99 -18.12
CA ALA A 271 8.71 -4.69 -18.22
C ALA A 271 10.24 -4.82 -18.28
N THR A 272 10.83 -5.73 -17.49
CA THR A 272 12.27 -5.98 -17.44
C THR A 272 12.79 -6.62 -18.72
N VAL A 273 12.19 -7.73 -19.20
CA VAL A 273 12.68 -8.44 -20.41
C VAL A 273 12.42 -7.67 -21.70
N ARG A 274 11.53 -6.66 -21.66
CA ARG A 274 11.36 -5.70 -22.76
C ARG A 274 12.66 -4.91 -23.01
N VAL A 275 13.33 -4.47 -21.94
CA VAL A 275 14.53 -3.61 -22.01
C VAL A 275 15.85 -4.36 -21.84
N PHE A 276 15.90 -5.47 -21.09
CA PHE A 276 17.11 -6.25 -20.83
C PHE A 276 17.12 -7.59 -21.57
N ASP A 277 18.29 -8.25 -21.55
CA ASP A 277 18.39 -9.64 -21.96
C ASP A 277 17.53 -10.54 -21.05
N PRO A 278 16.68 -11.44 -21.60
CA PRO A 278 15.88 -12.36 -20.83
C PRO A 278 16.63 -13.23 -19.81
N ALA A 279 17.92 -13.49 -20.02
CA ALA A 279 18.78 -14.24 -19.09
C ALA A 279 18.94 -13.55 -17.73
N VAL A 280 18.61 -12.25 -17.63
CA VAL A 280 18.68 -11.51 -16.37
C VAL A 280 17.69 -12.03 -15.32
N ILE A 281 16.53 -12.55 -15.73
CA ILE A 281 15.50 -13.03 -14.79
C ILE A 281 15.93 -14.34 -14.11
N PRO A 282 16.41 -15.38 -14.82
CA PRO A 282 17.02 -16.55 -14.18
C PRO A 282 18.14 -16.19 -13.19
N LEU A 283 19.04 -15.27 -13.57
CA LEU A 283 20.14 -14.83 -12.70
C LEU A 283 19.61 -14.14 -11.44
N MET A 284 18.62 -13.26 -11.60
CA MET A 284 17.95 -12.58 -10.50
C MET A 284 17.29 -13.57 -9.53
N LEU A 285 16.61 -14.60 -10.05
CA LEU A 285 16.00 -15.65 -9.24
C LEU A 285 17.05 -16.47 -8.47
N GLN A 286 18.18 -16.80 -9.09
CA GLN A 286 19.26 -17.53 -8.43
C GLN A 286 19.79 -16.77 -7.21
N VAL A 287 19.97 -15.45 -7.33
CA VAL A 287 20.46 -14.60 -6.25
C VAL A 287 19.39 -14.35 -5.18
N THR A 288 18.16 -14.09 -5.59
CA THR A 288 17.07 -13.69 -4.67
C THR A 288 16.45 -14.88 -3.92
N LEU A 289 16.55 -16.08 -4.47
CA LEU A 289 16.01 -17.31 -3.88
C LEU A 289 17.12 -18.24 -3.35
N ALA A 290 18.27 -17.68 -2.98
CA ALA A 290 19.31 -18.38 -2.23
C ALA A 290 19.11 -18.18 -0.72
N ASN A 291 19.52 -19.17 0.08
CA ASN A 291 19.57 -19.05 1.54
C ASN A 291 20.80 -18.21 1.99
N GLU A 292 20.95 -17.99 3.29
CA GLU A 292 22.10 -17.24 3.85
C GLU A 292 23.47 -17.88 3.54
N ALA A 293 23.50 -19.19 3.29
CA ALA A 293 24.71 -19.91 2.88
C ALA A 293 24.98 -19.84 1.37
N GLY A 294 24.09 -19.22 0.59
CA GLY A 294 24.17 -19.13 -0.87
C GLY A 294 23.60 -20.33 -1.63
N ASP A 295 23.01 -21.31 -0.93
CA ASP A 295 22.37 -22.45 -1.59
C ASP A 295 21.01 -22.04 -2.17
N ALA A 296 20.75 -22.40 -3.42
CA ALA A 296 19.45 -22.19 -4.03
C ALA A 296 18.33 -22.96 -3.30
N LEU A 297 17.14 -22.36 -3.24
CA LEU A 297 15.94 -23.08 -2.81
C LEU A 297 15.72 -24.36 -3.65
N PRO A 298 15.10 -25.41 -3.07
CA PRO A 298 14.78 -26.62 -3.83
C PRO A 298 13.97 -26.28 -5.09
N GLY A 299 14.28 -26.92 -6.22
CA GLY A 299 13.62 -26.63 -7.51
C GLY A 299 12.10 -26.66 -7.44
N LYS A 300 11.51 -27.62 -6.72
CA LYS A 300 10.05 -27.71 -6.49
C LYS A 300 9.47 -26.48 -5.78
N ALA A 301 10.22 -25.84 -4.88
CA ALA A 301 9.79 -24.62 -4.20
C ALA A 301 9.82 -23.43 -5.14
N ILE A 302 10.87 -23.31 -5.96
CA ILE A 302 10.98 -22.29 -7.00
C ILE A 302 9.84 -22.45 -8.02
N ASP A 303 9.60 -23.68 -8.50
CA ASP A 303 8.48 -23.99 -9.39
C ASP A 303 7.14 -23.59 -8.79
N TYR A 304 6.91 -23.91 -7.51
CA TYR A 304 5.67 -23.55 -6.83
C TYR A 304 5.46 -22.03 -6.72
N LEU A 305 6.53 -21.27 -6.45
CA LEU A 305 6.47 -19.81 -6.36
C LEU A 305 6.30 -19.15 -7.74
N MET A 306 6.97 -19.68 -8.76
CA MET A 306 7.07 -19.04 -10.07
C MET A 306 5.98 -19.48 -11.05
N SER A 307 5.46 -20.71 -10.95
CA SER A 307 4.45 -21.22 -11.90
C SER A 307 3.25 -20.29 -12.05
N PRO A 308 2.67 -19.70 -10.99
CA PRO A 308 1.56 -18.75 -11.14
C PRO A 308 1.95 -17.48 -11.91
N ILE A 309 3.18 -16.99 -11.71
CA ILE A 309 3.70 -15.79 -12.37
C ILE A 309 3.92 -16.07 -13.86
N LEU A 310 4.56 -17.21 -14.18
CA LEU A 310 4.82 -17.60 -15.56
C LEU A 310 3.53 -17.94 -16.32
N GLY A 311 2.57 -18.57 -15.64
CA GLY A 311 1.23 -18.80 -16.17
C GLY A 311 0.53 -17.50 -16.52
N ALA A 312 0.53 -16.51 -15.61
CA ALA A 312 -0.04 -15.19 -15.87
C ALA A 312 0.62 -14.49 -17.07
N ILE A 313 1.95 -14.55 -17.19
CA ILE A 313 2.67 -14.03 -18.36
C ILE A 313 2.23 -14.75 -19.65
N GLN A 314 2.16 -16.08 -19.61
CA GLN A 314 1.78 -16.88 -20.77
C GLN A 314 0.36 -16.55 -21.22
N ASP A 315 -0.60 -16.52 -20.29
CA ASP A 315 -2.00 -16.26 -20.57
C ASP A 315 -2.18 -14.85 -21.18
N ASP A 316 -1.57 -13.84 -20.57
CA ASP A 316 -1.61 -12.46 -21.04
C ASP A 316 -1.05 -12.33 -22.47
N LEU A 317 0.14 -12.88 -22.73
CA LEU A 317 0.80 -12.77 -24.04
C LEU A 317 0.10 -13.60 -25.11
N GLN A 318 -0.34 -14.81 -24.78
CA GLN A 318 -1.10 -15.64 -25.71
C GLN A 318 -2.37 -14.92 -26.13
N LEU A 319 -3.12 -14.38 -25.17
CA LEU A 319 -4.37 -13.70 -25.45
C LEU A 319 -4.15 -12.45 -26.32
N THR A 320 -3.23 -11.59 -25.92
CA THR A 320 -3.06 -10.26 -26.53
C THR A 320 -2.31 -10.30 -27.85
N CYS A 321 -1.34 -11.21 -28.00
CA CYS A 321 -0.59 -11.38 -29.25
C CYS A 321 -1.42 -12.07 -30.33
N SER A 322 -2.29 -13.02 -29.95
CA SER A 322 -3.14 -13.74 -30.92
C SER A 322 -4.35 -12.94 -31.35
N ALA A 323 -4.78 -11.94 -30.56
CA ALA A 323 -5.99 -11.16 -30.79
C ALA A 323 -6.12 -10.62 -32.22
N ASP A 324 -5.04 -10.21 -32.86
CA ASP A 324 -4.99 -9.65 -34.22
C ASP A 324 -3.92 -10.30 -35.11
N CYS A 325 -3.59 -11.56 -34.83
CA CYS A 325 -2.66 -12.34 -35.62
C CYS A 325 -3.42 -13.19 -36.65
N ASP A 326 -3.05 -13.10 -37.93
CA ASP A 326 -3.70 -13.82 -39.03
C ASP A 326 -3.60 -15.35 -38.90
N ARG A 327 -2.69 -15.84 -38.05
CA ARG A 327 -2.59 -17.26 -37.69
C ARG A 327 -3.74 -17.74 -36.80
N PHE A 328 -4.58 -16.87 -36.25
CA PHE A 328 -5.66 -17.30 -35.34
C PHE A 328 -7.03 -16.83 -35.84
N SER A 329 -7.99 -17.76 -35.95
CA SER A 329 -9.37 -17.42 -36.33
C SER A 329 -10.14 -16.84 -35.14
N ARG A 330 -10.91 -15.77 -35.36
CA ARG A 330 -11.82 -15.18 -34.37
C ARG A 330 -13.23 -15.74 -34.60
N SER A 331 -13.69 -16.66 -33.76
CA SER A 331 -15.12 -17.00 -33.68
C SER A 331 -15.62 -16.82 -32.25
N ASP A 332 -16.87 -16.36 -32.08
CA ASP A 332 -17.33 -15.65 -30.87
C ASP A 332 -17.99 -16.51 -29.77
N SER A 333 -18.03 -17.84 -29.89
CA SER A 333 -18.91 -18.65 -29.04
C SER A 333 -18.26 -19.30 -27.81
N PHE A 334 -17.66 -18.57 -26.87
CA PHE A 334 -17.51 -18.99 -25.45
C PHE A 334 -17.31 -17.77 -24.51
N LYS A 335 -18.33 -17.47 -23.68
CA LYS A 335 -18.49 -16.24 -22.88
C LYS A 335 -17.76 -16.23 -21.51
N PHE A 336 -16.50 -16.67 -21.42
CA PHE A 336 -15.87 -16.87 -20.11
C PHE A 336 -14.50 -16.20 -19.95
N MET A 337 -14.38 -14.93 -20.34
CA MET A 337 -13.21 -14.13 -19.97
C MET A 337 -13.63 -12.89 -19.17
N ASN A 338 -13.14 -12.83 -17.93
CA ASN A 338 -13.53 -11.87 -16.90
C ASN A 338 -12.81 -10.51 -16.97
N ARG A 339 -12.19 -10.14 -18.10
CA ARG A 339 -11.56 -8.81 -18.26
C ARG A 339 -12.05 -8.13 -19.56
N PRO A 340 -13.23 -7.48 -19.54
CA PRO A 340 -13.72 -6.64 -20.65
C PRO A 340 -12.69 -5.58 -21.06
N GLY A 341 -12.46 -5.40 -22.36
CA GLY A 341 -11.65 -4.31 -22.95
C GLY A 341 -10.12 -4.35 -22.76
N ALA A 342 -9.59 -5.27 -21.96
CA ALA A 342 -8.15 -5.34 -21.62
C ALA A 342 -7.20 -5.67 -22.79
N ILE A 343 -7.68 -6.21 -23.91
CA ILE A 343 -6.81 -6.65 -25.02
C ILE A 343 -6.35 -5.46 -25.87
N ASP A 344 -7.26 -4.54 -26.19
CA ASP A 344 -6.98 -3.42 -27.09
C ASP A 344 -6.07 -2.39 -26.41
N THR A 345 -6.15 -2.26 -25.08
CA THR A 345 -5.31 -1.37 -24.28
C THR A 345 -4.07 -2.04 -23.68
N TYR A 346 -3.95 -3.37 -23.79
CA TYR A 346 -2.92 -4.16 -23.09
C TYR A 346 -1.52 -3.57 -23.23
N TRP A 347 -1.11 -3.30 -24.48
CA TRP A 347 0.24 -2.81 -24.77
C TRP A 347 0.51 -1.41 -24.21
N GLY A 348 -0.56 -0.66 -23.87
CA GLY A 348 -0.51 0.63 -23.20
C GLY A 348 0.19 0.59 -21.83
N ARG A 349 0.19 -0.56 -21.15
CA ARG A 349 0.90 -0.74 -19.86
C ARG A 349 2.41 -0.60 -19.95
N PHE A 350 2.97 -0.53 -21.16
CA PHE A 350 4.39 -0.33 -21.40
C PHE A 350 4.71 1.07 -21.96
N SER A 351 3.71 1.94 -22.12
CA SER A 351 3.87 3.32 -22.59
C SER A 351 4.17 4.27 -21.44
N SER A 352 4.76 5.44 -21.70
CA SER A 352 5.07 6.40 -20.65
C SER A 352 3.84 7.11 -20.05
N ARG A 353 2.69 7.11 -20.75
CA ARG A 353 1.49 7.88 -20.40
C ARG A 353 0.24 7.06 -20.14
N GLY A 354 0.28 5.76 -20.44
CA GLY A 354 -0.89 4.89 -20.42
C GLY A 354 -1.88 5.20 -21.54
N VAL A 355 -2.92 4.38 -21.64
CA VAL A 355 -4.00 4.53 -22.62
C VAL A 355 -5.33 4.57 -21.89
N ARG A 356 -6.21 5.51 -22.27
CA ARG A 356 -7.57 5.57 -21.71
C ARG A 356 -8.40 4.42 -22.25
N HIS A 357 -9.10 3.73 -21.35
CA HIS A 357 -10.01 2.65 -21.71
C HIS A 357 -11.25 3.18 -22.46
N GLN A 358 -11.72 2.40 -23.43
CA GLN A 358 -13.07 2.54 -24.01
C GLN A 358 -13.83 1.25 -23.72
N ASP A 359 -15.04 1.36 -23.18
CA ASP A 359 -15.81 0.20 -22.75
C ASP A 359 -16.29 -0.65 -23.93
N GLY A 360 -15.83 -1.90 -23.96
CA GLY A 360 -16.29 -2.92 -24.91
C GLY A 360 -15.82 -4.31 -24.53
N ALA A 361 -16.73 -5.18 -24.09
CA ALA A 361 -16.44 -6.59 -23.86
C ALA A 361 -16.50 -7.38 -25.18
N LYS A 362 -15.47 -8.19 -25.48
CA LYS A 362 -15.47 -9.15 -26.59
C LYS A 362 -14.91 -10.50 -26.11
N ALA A 363 -15.50 -11.59 -26.59
CA ALA A 363 -15.09 -12.97 -26.29
C ALA A 363 -14.40 -13.61 -27.51
N TYR A 364 -13.55 -14.62 -27.33
CA TYR A 364 -12.74 -15.20 -28.43
C TYR A 364 -12.62 -16.73 -28.32
N GLN A 365 -12.85 -17.44 -29.43
CA GLN A 365 -12.39 -18.81 -29.68
C GLN A 365 -11.12 -18.81 -30.54
N ARG A 366 -10.38 -19.93 -30.55
CA ARG A 366 -9.06 -20.01 -31.18
C ARG A 366 -8.86 -21.31 -31.97
N LEU A 367 -8.59 -21.16 -33.27
CA LEU A 367 -8.01 -22.18 -34.15
C LEU A 367 -6.77 -21.59 -34.80
N GLU A 368 -5.65 -22.34 -34.80
CA GLU A 368 -4.41 -21.89 -35.43
C GLU A 368 -4.32 -22.34 -36.90
N ASN A 369 -4.04 -21.40 -37.78
CA ASN A 369 -3.63 -21.62 -39.15
C ASN A 369 -2.11 -21.44 -39.26
N LEU A 370 -1.40 -22.49 -39.69
CA LEU A 370 0.06 -22.51 -39.74
C LEU A 370 0.65 -21.81 -40.97
N LYS A 371 -0.18 -21.52 -41.99
CA LYS A 371 0.29 -20.97 -43.28
C LYS A 371 0.63 -19.47 -43.24
N PRO A 372 -0.15 -18.60 -42.59
CA PRO A 372 0.17 -17.18 -42.54
C PRO A 372 1.47 -16.89 -41.77
N PRO A 373 2.24 -15.87 -42.17
CA PRO A 373 3.42 -15.45 -41.42
C PRO A 373 3.03 -14.93 -40.03
N CYS A 374 3.92 -15.08 -39.06
CA CYS A 374 3.70 -14.52 -37.73
C CYS A 374 3.83 -12.99 -37.75
N ARG A 375 2.82 -12.28 -37.22
CA ARG A 375 2.79 -10.81 -37.16
C ARG A 375 3.91 -10.18 -36.33
N VAL A 376 4.45 -10.93 -35.36
CA VAL A 376 5.57 -10.53 -34.48
C VAL A 376 6.94 -10.87 -35.11
N GLY A 377 6.95 -11.53 -36.27
CA GLY A 377 8.19 -11.81 -37.01
C GLY A 377 8.94 -13.06 -36.56
N PHE A 378 8.28 -14.00 -35.86
CA PHE A 378 8.85 -15.34 -35.70
C PHE A 378 9.00 -16.00 -37.09
N LYS A 379 10.20 -16.47 -37.40
CA LYS A 379 10.49 -17.24 -38.62
C LYS A 379 10.05 -18.68 -38.37
N LEU A 380 8.84 -19.02 -38.82
CA LEU A 380 8.22 -20.32 -38.61
C LEU A 380 8.12 -21.06 -39.94
N ALA A 381 8.43 -22.35 -39.92
CA ALA A 381 8.13 -23.24 -41.05
C ALA A 381 6.62 -23.42 -41.23
N SER A 382 6.19 -23.94 -42.39
CA SER A 382 4.76 -24.09 -42.74
C SER A 382 3.98 -25.07 -41.86
N ASP A 383 4.67 -25.91 -41.09
CA ASP A 383 4.16 -26.91 -40.17
C ASP A 383 4.48 -26.60 -38.69
N GLU A 384 5.23 -25.54 -38.41
CA GLU A 384 5.56 -25.12 -37.05
C GLU A 384 4.45 -24.27 -36.45
N GLY A 385 3.97 -24.67 -35.26
CA GLY A 385 3.02 -23.89 -34.46
C GLY A 385 3.62 -22.65 -33.80
N CYS A 386 2.77 -21.76 -33.33
CA CYS A 386 3.21 -20.51 -32.68
C CYS A 386 4.01 -20.79 -31.39
N PRO A 387 5.25 -20.29 -31.26
CA PRO A 387 6.12 -20.59 -30.11
C PRO A 387 5.51 -20.26 -28.74
N LEU A 388 4.64 -19.23 -28.65
CA LEU A 388 3.91 -18.87 -27.42
C LEU A 388 3.01 -20.00 -26.88
N TYR A 389 2.51 -20.87 -27.76
CA TYR A 389 1.60 -21.97 -27.40
C TYR A 389 2.31 -23.30 -27.25
N HIS A 390 3.38 -23.52 -28.01
CA HIS A 390 4.07 -24.81 -28.06
C HIS A 390 5.32 -24.87 -27.18
N THR A 391 5.76 -23.75 -26.61
CA THR A 391 6.85 -23.76 -25.63
C THR A 391 6.27 -24.05 -24.25
N PRO A 392 6.61 -25.20 -23.62
CA PRO A 392 6.17 -25.48 -22.26
C PRO A 392 6.80 -24.48 -21.30
N VAL A 393 5.98 -23.96 -20.41
CA VAL A 393 6.38 -22.99 -19.39
C VAL A 393 6.80 -23.75 -18.14
N SER A 394 8.09 -23.69 -17.83
CA SER A 394 8.69 -24.27 -16.62
C SER A 394 9.95 -23.51 -16.24
N ILE A 395 10.43 -23.69 -15.00
CA ILE A 395 11.67 -23.05 -14.56
C ILE A 395 12.88 -23.53 -15.35
N GLU A 396 12.94 -24.81 -15.69
CA GLU A 396 13.99 -25.40 -16.52
C GLU A 396 14.06 -24.79 -17.92
N ARG A 397 12.95 -24.24 -18.42
CA ARG A 397 12.83 -23.62 -19.75
C ARG A 397 12.48 -22.13 -19.67
N LEU A 398 12.82 -21.51 -18.54
CA LEU A 398 12.50 -20.11 -18.28
C LEU A 398 13.09 -19.17 -19.32
N GLU A 399 14.39 -19.29 -19.59
CA GLU A 399 15.08 -18.39 -20.54
C GLU A 399 14.53 -18.51 -21.98
N PRO A 400 14.36 -19.72 -22.57
CA PRO A 400 13.69 -19.86 -23.86
C PRO A 400 12.31 -19.22 -23.92
N PHE A 401 11.49 -19.42 -22.89
CA PHE A 401 10.15 -18.81 -22.82
C PHE A 401 10.22 -17.29 -22.75
N LEU A 402 11.10 -16.73 -21.91
CA LEU A 402 11.27 -15.28 -21.78
C LEU A 402 11.87 -14.64 -23.04
N LYS A 403 12.66 -15.38 -23.83
CA LYS A 403 13.12 -14.93 -25.16
C LYS A 403 11.94 -14.74 -26.12
N ILE A 404 10.99 -15.66 -26.12
CA ILE A 404 9.75 -15.54 -26.89
C ILE A 404 8.93 -14.34 -26.40
N ALA A 405 8.75 -14.21 -25.09
CA ALA A 405 8.05 -13.08 -24.48
C ALA A 405 8.68 -11.72 -24.85
N ALA A 406 10.00 -11.60 -24.74
CA ALA A 406 10.73 -10.40 -25.09
C ALA A 406 10.60 -10.03 -26.57
N GLN A 407 10.64 -11.01 -27.48
CA GLN A 407 10.42 -10.77 -28.91
C GLN A 407 9.01 -10.22 -29.17
N VAL A 408 7.99 -10.80 -28.53
CA VAL A 408 6.60 -10.31 -28.61
C VAL A 408 6.50 -8.88 -28.10
N LEU A 409 7.04 -8.60 -26.91
CA LEU A 409 7.02 -7.26 -26.31
C LEU A 409 7.71 -6.23 -27.18
N ARG A 410 8.90 -6.54 -27.72
CA ARG A 410 9.66 -5.59 -28.56
C ARG A 410 8.98 -5.30 -29.89
N ALA A 411 8.22 -6.26 -30.44
CA ALA A 411 7.44 -6.06 -31.65
C ALA A 411 6.13 -5.29 -31.40
N ARG A 412 5.43 -5.57 -30.29
CA ARG A 412 4.10 -5.03 -29.99
C ARG A 412 4.11 -3.72 -29.20
N ALA A 413 5.12 -3.54 -28.36
CA ALA A 413 5.35 -2.35 -27.54
C ALA A 413 6.81 -1.89 -27.69
N PRO A 414 7.21 -1.37 -28.86
CA PRO A 414 8.58 -0.91 -29.09
C PRO A 414 8.98 0.17 -28.08
N LEU A 415 10.27 0.25 -27.76
CA LEU A 415 10.78 1.30 -26.88
C LEU A 415 10.61 2.67 -27.55
N GLU A 416 10.06 3.65 -26.84
CA GLU A 416 9.95 5.01 -27.32
C GLU A 416 11.36 5.55 -27.61
N ARG A 417 11.63 5.95 -28.86
CA ARG A 417 12.89 6.62 -29.19
C ARG A 417 12.88 7.99 -28.50
N ARG A 418 13.77 8.21 -27.54
CA ARG A 418 14.00 9.55 -26.99
C ARG A 418 14.29 10.52 -28.14
N PRO A 419 13.62 11.67 -28.23
CA PRO A 419 14.02 12.70 -29.18
C PRO A 419 15.47 13.08 -28.85
N VAL A 420 16.35 12.93 -29.83
CA VAL A 420 17.74 13.41 -29.74
C VAL A 420 17.63 14.91 -29.45
N SER A 421 18.04 15.32 -28.25
CA SER A 421 18.16 16.73 -27.92
C SER A 421 19.03 17.38 -29.00
N ALA A 422 18.44 18.32 -29.75
CA ALA A 422 19.19 19.07 -30.75
C ALA A 422 20.45 19.66 -30.07
N PRO A 423 21.63 19.58 -30.71
CA PRO A 423 22.84 20.14 -30.12
C PRO A 423 22.60 21.62 -29.80
N PRO A 424 23.15 22.11 -28.68
CA PRO A 424 23.03 23.51 -28.33
C PRO A 424 23.51 24.34 -29.51
N ARG A 425 22.67 25.28 -29.97
CA ARG A 425 23.07 26.25 -30.98
C ARG A 425 24.23 27.05 -30.37
N SER A 426 25.39 26.91 -31.00
CA SER A 426 26.63 27.64 -30.71
C SER A 426 26.43 29.14 -30.83
#